data_AF-A0A3N1GLT8-F1
#
_entry.id   AF-A0A3N1GLT8-F1
#
_cell.length_a   1.000
_cell.length_b   1.000
_cell.length_c   1.000
_cell.angle_alpha   90.00
_cell.angle_beta   90.00
_cell.angle_gamma   90.00
#
_symmetry.space_group_name_H-M   'P 1'
#
loop_
_entity.id
_entity.type
_entity.pdbx_description
1 polymer ?
#
loop_
_entity_poly.entity_id
_entity_poly.type
_entity_poly.pdbx_seq_one_letter_code
_entity_poly.pdbx_strand_id
1 'polypeptide(L)'
;MTTSPVERAADQFVSALAQWRVERGMTKKQLAARMGFDPSYVSHVEGRRHKPTEDFARRAEAVLAAGGAIWQRFQEYDELRHARGAALHRDPPVPVQWMPPGTGLIVEQEVAELTYIQGAYRCRIRRALYNAGVEPVTRYLVKIAVDRYPHDPAGSNRHHRQHPLSFEEMDLSAVAGEGGAAEPMHWRLKLDRDAAKEVWLLFANDHGQFPLYPGERTTIEYAYTVGEEKWGQWFQRAVRLPTRNLTVRLDFPVEFEPQVWGVETSLAAEVPVRTPLERHNDAERAVFEWSTDAPLLNARYRLEWRFRGESAPGVGDAAALSVVAPPSSALSSQDGARVWSSHDGVHGPAYWEGMTVSAGRGAVAATADGPGQSVGEHGPVRMPAARGPVRNHADGQPLADQNGHELRASQRMRGLGIVQRGADLLRQRARHFQLPREEADAREAVDALRATLDRLETVHDFSKGVGLAAPQIGMPVAAAVVRPPERGAEPVILLNPRVVDESGDADEQYEGCLSFFDYRGLVIRPLRVDVEHARYDGTRVITSFERAMARLVSHEIDHLEGRLYVDRMATDATLVPVEEYGQSGRPWIY
;
A
#
# COMPACT_ATOMS: atom_id res chain seq x y z
N MET A 1 -0.39 -48.24 -12.57
CA MET A 1 -0.41 -47.09 -11.64
C MET A 1 -1.45 -46.12 -12.17
N THR A 2 -2.58 -45.98 -11.48
CA THR A 2 -3.70 -45.15 -11.93
C THR A 2 -3.41 -43.67 -11.67
N THR A 3 -3.16 -42.89 -12.71
CA THR A 3 -3.01 -41.43 -12.65
C THR A 3 -4.29 -40.79 -12.11
N SER A 4 -4.16 -39.86 -11.16
CA SER A 4 -5.30 -39.22 -10.51
C SER A 4 -6.16 -38.46 -11.53
N PRO A 5 -7.48 -38.29 -11.30
CA PRO A 5 -8.35 -37.52 -12.20
C PRO A 5 -7.82 -36.10 -12.48
N VAL A 6 -7.21 -35.45 -11.50
CA VAL A 6 -6.60 -34.11 -11.64
C VAL A 6 -5.36 -34.14 -12.53
N GLU A 7 -4.50 -35.16 -12.40
CA GLU A 7 -3.33 -35.31 -13.28
C GLU A 7 -3.77 -35.61 -14.71
N ARG A 8 -4.80 -36.43 -14.91
CA ARG A 8 -5.38 -36.66 -16.24
C ARG A 8 -5.96 -35.38 -16.85
N ALA A 9 -6.62 -34.54 -16.06
CA ALA A 9 -7.15 -33.27 -16.55
C ALA A 9 -6.03 -32.25 -16.86
N ALA A 10 -4.97 -32.21 -16.05
CA ALA A 10 -3.77 -31.42 -16.34
C ALA A 10 -3.10 -31.89 -17.65
N ASP A 11 -3.02 -33.20 -17.87
CA ASP A 11 -2.48 -33.80 -19.10
C ASP A 11 -3.31 -33.43 -20.33
N GLN A 12 -4.63 -33.39 -20.18
CA GLN A 12 -5.56 -32.99 -21.24
C GLN A 12 -5.44 -31.50 -21.55
N PHE A 13 -5.27 -30.64 -20.55
CA PHE A 13 -4.97 -29.22 -20.78
C PHE A 13 -3.65 -29.03 -21.53
N VAL A 14 -2.58 -29.66 -21.06
CA VAL A 14 -1.25 -29.56 -21.68
C VAL A 14 -1.27 -30.07 -23.12
N SER A 15 -1.98 -31.17 -23.37
CA SER A 15 -2.11 -31.75 -24.71
C SER A 15 -2.88 -30.82 -25.65
N ALA A 16 -3.99 -30.24 -25.19
CA ALA A 16 -4.76 -29.27 -25.96
C ALA A 16 -3.95 -28.01 -26.29
N LEU A 17 -3.24 -27.45 -25.30
CA LEU A 17 -2.35 -26.31 -25.49
C LEU A 17 -1.26 -26.60 -26.53
N ALA A 18 -0.58 -27.74 -26.39
CA ALA A 18 0.51 -28.12 -27.28
C ALA A 18 0.00 -28.37 -28.71
N GLN A 19 -1.16 -29.01 -28.86
CA GLN A 19 -1.80 -29.27 -30.14
C GLN A 19 -2.13 -27.96 -30.86
N TRP A 20 -2.91 -27.07 -30.22
CA TRP A 20 -3.30 -25.79 -30.82
C TRP A 20 -2.10 -24.90 -31.13
N ARG A 21 -1.07 -24.91 -30.27
CA ARG A 21 0.18 -24.20 -30.54
C ARG A 21 0.86 -24.71 -31.82
N VAL A 22 0.93 -26.03 -32.01
CA VAL A 22 1.52 -26.65 -33.22
C VAL A 22 0.67 -26.38 -34.46
N GLU A 23 -0.66 -26.49 -34.36
CA GLU A 23 -1.59 -26.21 -35.46
C GLU A 23 -1.52 -24.75 -35.94
N ARG A 24 -1.26 -23.81 -35.02
CA ARG A 24 -1.02 -22.40 -35.35
C ARG A 24 0.43 -22.10 -35.75
N GLY A 25 1.28 -23.11 -35.87
CA GLY A 25 2.68 -22.97 -36.28
C GLY A 25 3.54 -22.16 -35.31
N MET A 26 3.15 -22.07 -34.03
CA MET A 26 3.85 -21.27 -33.04
C MET A 26 4.88 -22.09 -32.26
N THR A 27 6.08 -21.55 -32.07
CA THR A 27 7.03 -22.06 -31.08
C THR A 27 6.57 -21.70 -29.67
N LYS A 28 7.04 -22.42 -28.64
CA LYS A 28 6.75 -22.08 -27.22
C LYS A 28 7.14 -20.64 -26.89
N LYS A 29 8.28 -20.18 -27.43
CA LYS A 29 8.78 -18.81 -27.30
C LYS A 29 7.84 -17.77 -27.92
N GLN A 30 7.31 -18.04 -29.11
CA GLN A 30 6.36 -17.14 -29.77
C GLN A 30 5.02 -17.08 -29.05
N LEU A 31 4.52 -18.22 -28.56
CA LEU A 31 3.29 -18.25 -27.77
C LEU A 31 3.45 -17.44 -26.48
N ALA A 32 4.54 -17.67 -25.74
CA ALA A 32 4.84 -16.97 -24.50
C ALA A 32 4.90 -15.44 -24.71
N ALA A 33 5.65 -15.00 -25.73
CA ALA A 33 5.77 -13.58 -26.07
C ALA A 33 4.42 -12.91 -26.39
N ARG A 34 3.53 -13.62 -27.11
CA ARG A 34 2.19 -13.09 -27.44
C ARG A 34 1.24 -13.08 -26.25
N MET A 35 1.42 -13.98 -25.30
CA MET A 35 0.63 -14.02 -24.07
C MET A 35 1.18 -13.06 -23.00
N GLY A 36 2.42 -12.60 -23.13
CA GLY A 36 3.11 -11.78 -22.13
C GLY A 36 3.77 -12.60 -21.01
N PHE A 37 4.16 -13.85 -21.29
CA PHE A 37 4.87 -14.74 -20.37
C PHE A 37 6.30 -15.03 -20.85
N ASP A 38 7.17 -15.45 -19.94
CA ASP A 38 8.48 -15.97 -20.28
C ASP A 38 8.38 -17.27 -21.12
N PRO A 39 9.24 -17.48 -22.14
CA PRO A 39 9.29 -18.72 -22.92
C PRO A 39 9.43 -20.01 -22.09
N SER A 40 10.14 -19.95 -20.95
CA SER A 40 10.27 -21.07 -20.02
C SER A 40 8.93 -21.42 -19.39
N TYR A 41 8.04 -20.46 -19.13
CA TYR A 41 6.75 -20.68 -18.50
C TYR A 41 5.84 -21.57 -19.38
N VAL A 42 5.75 -21.32 -20.69
CA VAL A 42 5.04 -22.22 -21.62
C VAL A 42 5.69 -23.59 -21.66
N SER A 43 7.03 -23.65 -21.65
CA SER A 43 7.76 -24.93 -21.60
C SER A 43 7.55 -25.69 -20.29
N HIS A 44 7.38 -24.98 -19.19
CA HIS A 44 7.17 -25.49 -17.85
C HIS A 44 5.75 -26.00 -17.65
N VAL A 45 4.75 -25.30 -18.18
CA VAL A 45 3.37 -25.78 -18.23
C VAL A 45 3.28 -27.02 -19.12
N GLU A 46 3.82 -26.97 -20.35
CA GLU A 46 3.83 -28.15 -21.22
C GLU A 46 4.68 -29.31 -20.69
N GLY A 47 5.71 -28.99 -19.90
CA GLY A 47 6.61 -29.95 -19.24
C GLY A 47 6.12 -30.42 -17.88
N ARG A 48 4.92 -30.03 -17.44
CA ARG A 48 4.31 -30.36 -16.13
C ARG A 48 5.09 -29.92 -14.89
N ARG A 49 6.02 -28.98 -15.04
CA ARG A 49 6.74 -28.38 -13.91
C ARG A 49 5.90 -27.32 -13.21
N HIS A 50 5.03 -26.66 -13.98
CA HIS A 50 4.08 -25.68 -13.47
C HIS A 50 2.66 -26.08 -13.86
N LYS A 51 1.72 -25.77 -12.98
CA LYS A 51 0.29 -25.98 -13.23
C LYS A 51 -0.25 -24.81 -14.06
N PRO A 52 -1.13 -25.06 -15.03
CA PRO A 52 -1.74 -23.99 -15.81
C PRO A 52 -2.62 -23.11 -14.91
N THR A 53 -2.58 -21.80 -15.13
CA THR A 53 -3.39 -20.81 -14.42
C THR A 53 -4.53 -20.31 -15.30
N GLU A 54 -5.54 -19.66 -14.70
CA GLU A 54 -6.70 -19.16 -15.43
C GLU A 54 -6.32 -18.11 -16.48
N ASP A 55 -5.47 -17.14 -16.11
CA ASP A 55 -4.99 -16.10 -17.02
C ASP A 55 -4.15 -16.70 -18.16
N PHE A 56 -3.28 -17.66 -17.86
CA PHE A 56 -2.54 -18.40 -18.86
C PHE A 56 -3.48 -19.13 -19.83
N ALA A 57 -4.52 -19.81 -19.32
CA ALA A 57 -5.50 -20.50 -20.15
C ALA A 57 -6.32 -19.53 -21.02
N ARG A 58 -6.79 -18.40 -20.47
CA ARG A 58 -7.55 -17.38 -21.21
C ARG A 58 -6.70 -16.71 -22.29
N ARG A 59 -5.43 -16.42 -22.00
CA ARG A 59 -4.51 -15.81 -22.96
C ARG A 59 -4.07 -16.81 -24.03
N ALA A 60 -3.82 -18.06 -23.67
CA ALA A 60 -3.55 -19.12 -24.63
C ALA A 60 -4.74 -19.32 -25.56
N GLU A 61 -5.97 -19.35 -25.01
CA GLU A 61 -7.22 -19.44 -25.77
C GLU A 61 -7.36 -18.27 -26.76
N ALA A 62 -7.14 -17.03 -26.30
CA ALA A 62 -7.23 -15.84 -27.14
C ALA A 62 -6.14 -15.79 -28.22
N VAL A 63 -4.88 -16.08 -27.87
CA VAL A 63 -3.74 -16.01 -28.79
C VAL A 63 -3.76 -17.13 -29.83
N LEU A 64 -4.19 -18.33 -29.44
CA LEU A 64 -4.27 -19.48 -30.33
C LEU A 64 -5.61 -19.56 -31.08
N ALA A 65 -6.60 -18.76 -30.68
CA ALA A 65 -7.96 -18.78 -31.20
C ALA A 65 -8.49 -20.22 -31.25
N ALA A 66 -8.53 -20.87 -30.08
CA ALA A 66 -8.80 -22.30 -29.91
C ALA A 66 -10.29 -22.65 -29.77
N GLY A 67 -11.19 -21.69 -29.98
CA GLY A 67 -12.64 -21.91 -30.02
C GLY A 67 -13.24 -22.39 -28.69
N GLY A 68 -12.58 -22.12 -27.57
CA GLY A 68 -12.94 -22.55 -26.22
C GLY A 68 -12.31 -23.87 -25.78
N ALA A 69 -11.56 -24.55 -26.65
CA ALA A 69 -11.02 -25.89 -26.36
C ALA A 69 -9.95 -25.87 -25.26
N ILE A 70 -9.12 -24.83 -25.16
CA ILE A 70 -8.11 -24.71 -24.10
C ILE A 70 -8.78 -24.28 -22.80
N TRP A 71 -9.73 -23.35 -22.90
CA TRP A 71 -10.51 -22.86 -21.77
C TRP A 71 -11.33 -23.97 -21.09
N GLN A 72 -12.02 -24.80 -21.87
CA GLN A 72 -12.80 -25.92 -21.32
C GLN A 72 -11.91 -26.93 -20.57
N ARG A 73 -10.73 -27.24 -21.10
CA ARG A 73 -9.78 -28.16 -20.43
C ARG A 73 -9.22 -27.56 -19.15
N PHE A 74 -9.04 -26.24 -19.13
CA PHE A 74 -8.68 -25.54 -17.90
C PHE A 74 -9.81 -25.61 -16.88
N GLN A 75 -11.06 -25.37 -17.28
CA GLN A 75 -12.21 -25.47 -16.38
C GLN A 75 -12.37 -26.88 -15.80
N GLU A 76 -12.25 -27.93 -16.61
CA GLU A 76 -12.29 -29.32 -16.13
C GLU A 76 -11.14 -29.64 -15.15
N TYR A 77 -9.92 -29.17 -15.47
CA TYR A 77 -8.77 -29.27 -14.57
C TYR A 77 -9.00 -28.51 -13.26
N ASP A 78 -9.54 -27.30 -13.35
CA ASP A 78 -9.76 -26.41 -12.23
C ASP A 78 -10.89 -26.91 -11.33
N GLU A 79 -11.98 -27.40 -11.89
CA GLU A 79 -13.07 -28.09 -11.18
C GLU A 79 -12.57 -29.32 -10.43
N LEU A 80 -11.75 -30.17 -11.07
CA LEU A 80 -11.19 -31.36 -10.41
C LEU A 80 -10.14 -30.99 -9.34
N ARG A 81 -9.35 -29.93 -9.59
CA ARG A 81 -8.42 -29.35 -8.61
C ARG A 81 -9.17 -28.83 -7.38
N HIS A 82 -10.27 -28.10 -7.59
CA HIS A 82 -11.10 -27.52 -6.53
C HIS A 82 -11.96 -28.56 -5.82
N ALA A 83 -12.44 -29.58 -6.53
CA ALA A 83 -13.17 -30.71 -5.96
C ALA A 83 -12.27 -31.55 -5.03
N ARG A 84 -10.98 -31.67 -5.34
CA ARG A 84 -9.97 -32.29 -4.44
C ARG A 84 -9.56 -31.37 -3.29
N GLY A 85 -9.60 -30.05 -3.50
CA GLY A 85 -9.33 -29.02 -2.50
C GLY A 85 -10.41 -28.86 -1.42
N ALA A 86 -11.60 -29.41 -1.62
CA ALA A 86 -12.67 -29.39 -0.62
C ALA A 86 -12.49 -30.42 0.52
N ALA A 87 -11.61 -31.41 0.38
CA ALA A 87 -11.53 -32.54 1.32
C ALA A 87 -10.16 -32.78 1.98
N LEU A 88 -9.08 -32.10 1.58
CA LEU A 88 -7.77 -32.24 2.23
C LEU A 88 -7.12 -30.87 2.41
N HIS A 89 -7.04 -30.43 3.67
CA HIS A 89 -6.45 -29.19 4.18
C HIS A 89 -7.01 -27.86 3.61
N ARG A 90 -8.23 -27.52 4.00
CA ARG A 90 -8.50 -26.14 4.38
C ARG A 90 -7.91 -25.95 5.78
N ASP A 91 -6.85 -25.16 5.90
CA ASP A 91 -6.69 -24.41 7.14
C ASP A 91 -7.99 -23.61 7.35
N PRO A 92 -8.49 -23.50 8.59
CA PRO A 92 -9.69 -22.72 8.87
C PRO A 92 -9.52 -21.32 8.24
N PRO A 93 -10.59 -20.74 7.66
CA PRO A 93 -10.51 -19.39 7.11
C PRO A 93 -9.93 -18.48 8.18
N VAL A 94 -8.78 -17.86 7.89
CA VAL A 94 -8.18 -16.89 8.80
C VAL A 94 -9.20 -15.77 8.94
N PRO A 95 -9.69 -15.48 10.16
CA PRO A 95 -10.71 -14.46 10.34
C PRO A 95 -10.23 -13.15 9.69
N VAL A 96 -11.07 -12.49 8.89
CA VAL A 96 -10.70 -11.23 8.20
C VAL A 96 -10.17 -10.16 9.17
N GLN A 97 -10.62 -10.22 10.43
CA GLN A 97 -10.12 -9.41 11.56
C GLN A 97 -8.63 -9.61 11.92
N TRP A 98 -7.98 -10.69 11.47
CA TRP A 98 -6.57 -11.02 11.72
C TRP A 98 -5.63 -10.55 10.61
N MET A 99 -6.16 -10.02 9.50
CA MET A 99 -5.38 -9.69 8.31
C MET A 99 -5.30 -8.17 8.13
N PRO A 100 -4.11 -7.60 7.90
CA PRO A 100 -3.98 -6.22 7.45
C PRO A 100 -4.77 -6.03 6.14
N PRO A 101 -5.56 -4.95 6.00
CA PRO A 101 -6.33 -4.72 4.79
C PRO A 101 -5.40 -4.55 3.57
N GLY A 102 -5.68 -5.27 2.48
CA GLY A 102 -5.08 -5.03 1.17
C GLY A 102 -4.12 -6.09 0.60
N THR A 103 -3.81 -7.19 1.30
CA THR A 103 -3.01 -8.28 0.68
C THR A 103 -3.47 -9.67 1.04
N GLY A 104 -3.98 -9.85 2.25
CA GLY A 104 -4.22 -11.17 2.81
C GLY A 104 -2.98 -12.07 2.81
N LEU A 105 -1.79 -11.47 2.87
CA LEU A 105 -0.53 -12.20 2.86
C LEU A 105 -0.18 -12.66 4.28
N ILE A 106 0.11 -13.94 4.43
CA ILE A 106 0.50 -14.57 5.69
C ILE A 106 1.96 -15.01 5.56
N VAL A 107 2.76 -14.73 6.58
CA VAL A 107 4.11 -15.27 6.71
C VAL A 107 3.99 -16.57 7.50
N GLU A 108 4.02 -17.71 6.80
CA GLU A 108 3.96 -19.02 7.46
C GLU A 108 5.24 -19.30 8.26
N GLN A 109 6.38 -18.83 7.79
CA GLN A 109 7.65 -18.91 8.50
C GLN A 109 8.56 -17.74 8.11
N GLU A 110 9.15 -17.08 9.10
CA GLU A 110 10.24 -16.11 8.90
C GLU A 110 11.51 -16.62 9.58
N VAL A 111 12.61 -16.65 8.83
CA VAL A 111 13.95 -16.85 9.37
C VAL A 111 14.76 -15.60 9.06
N ALA A 112 15.15 -14.88 10.12
CA ALA A 112 15.96 -13.69 10.04
C ALA A 112 17.36 -13.96 10.59
N GLU A 113 18.36 -13.94 9.73
CA GLU A 113 19.75 -14.24 10.07
C GLU A 113 20.61 -12.99 9.97
N LEU A 114 21.47 -12.77 10.96
CA LEU A 114 22.49 -11.73 10.97
C LEU A 114 23.85 -12.38 11.25
N THR A 115 24.73 -12.35 10.26
CA THR A 115 26.05 -12.98 10.31
C THR A 115 27.14 -11.92 10.26
N TYR A 116 28.06 -11.95 11.21
CA TYR A 116 29.27 -11.11 11.14
C TYR A 116 30.33 -11.78 10.28
N ILE A 117 30.80 -11.08 9.24
CA ILE A 117 31.81 -11.52 8.29
C ILE A 117 32.78 -10.36 8.03
N GLN A 118 34.04 -10.52 8.47
CA GLN A 118 35.16 -9.63 8.10
C GLN A 118 34.86 -8.11 8.21
N GLY A 119 34.37 -7.64 9.36
CA GLY A 119 34.11 -6.20 9.59
C GLY A 119 32.76 -5.72 9.04
N ALA A 120 31.89 -6.63 8.61
CA ALA A 120 30.55 -6.31 8.16
C ALA A 120 29.51 -7.29 8.70
N TYR A 121 28.26 -6.87 8.72
CA TYR A 121 27.10 -7.70 9.01
C TYR A 121 26.34 -8.01 7.72
N ARG A 122 26.21 -9.30 7.40
CA ARG A 122 25.32 -9.77 6.34
C ARG A 122 23.99 -10.19 6.96
N CYS A 123 22.92 -9.49 6.57
CA CYS A 123 21.56 -9.84 6.97
C CYS A 123 20.89 -10.63 5.85
N ARG A 124 20.28 -11.77 6.18
CA ARG A 124 19.50 -12.61 5.26
C ARG A 124 18.14 -12.87 5.87
N ILE A 125 17.08 -12.52 5.16
CA ILE A 125 15.71 -12.76 5.59
C ILE A 125 15.03 -13.69 4.59
N ARG A 126 14.55 -14.83 5.09
CA ARG A 126 13.78 -15.82 4.33
C ARG A 126 12.36 -15.87 4.88
N ARG A 127 11.35 -15.79 4.00
CA ARG A 127 9.93 -15.82 4.38
C ARG A 127 9.16 -16.80 3.50
N ALA A 128 8.53 -17.80 4.11
CA ALA A 128 7.49 -18.60 3.46
C ALA A 128 6.19 -17.80 3.49
N LEU A 129 5.70 -17.42 2.32
CA LEU A 129 4.51 -16.59 2.13
C LEU A 129 3.34 -17.43 1.64
N TYR A 130 2.16 -17.17 2.17
CA TYR A 130 0.88 -17.68 1.69
C TYR A 130 -0.06 -16.53 1.38
N ASN A 131 -0.55 -16.46 0.14
CA ASN A 131 -1.56 -15.48 -0.24
C ASN A 131 -2.95 -16.00 0.13
N ALA A 132 -3.48 -15.59 1.28
CA ALA A 132 -4.84 -15.84 1.72
C ALA A 132 -5.83 -14.73 1.26
N GLY A 133 -5.35 -13.76 0.49
CA GLY A 133 -6.17 -12.69 -0.10
C GLY A 133 -6.94 -13.15 -1.34
N VAL A 134 -7.63 -12.20 -1.96
CA VAL A 134 -8.41 -12.41 -3.20
C VAL A 134 -7.74 -11.78 -4.42
N GLU A 135 -6.59 -11.12 -4.23
CA GLU A 135 -5.84 -10.42 -5.27
C GLU A 135 -4.41 -10.97 -5.37
N PRO A 136 -3.78 -10.95 -6.57
CA PRO A 136 -2.38 -11.32 -6.73
C PRO A 136 -1.43 -10.33 -6.04
N VAL A 137 -0.39 -10.84 -5.40
CA VAL A 137 0.70 -10.03 -4.82
C VAL A 137 1.82 -9.90 -5.86
N THR A 138 2.03 -8.69 -6.35
CA THR A 138 3.03 -8.38 -7.40
C THR A 138 4.33 -7.79 -6.85
N ARG A 139 4.32 -7.36 -5.58
CA ARG A 139 5.49 -6.77 -4.90
C ARG A 139 5.45 -6.99 -3.40
N TYR A 140 6.60 -6.92 -2.77
CA TYR A 140 6.81 -7.12 -1.34
C TYR A 140 7.72 -6.02 -0.78
N LEU A 141 7.27 -5.28 0.24
CA LEU A 141 8.03 -4.18 0.83
C LEU A 141 9.05 -4.72 1.82
N VAL A 142 10.27 -4.26 1.65
CA VAL A 142 11.35 -4.46 2.60
C VAL A 142 11.81 -3.11 3.12
N LYS A 143 12.00 -3.03 4.43
CA LYS A 143 12.62 -1.89 5.10
C LYS A 143 13.94 -2.33 5.71
N ILE A 144 14.99 -1.62 5.34
CA ILE A 144 16.34 -1.81 5.85
C ILE A 144 16.69 -0.55 6.60
N ALA A 145 16.96 -0.66 7.89
CA ALA A 145 17.31 0.48 8.73
C ALA A 145 18.38 0.05 9.72
N VAL A 146 19.41 0.87 9.86
CA VAL A 146 20.54 0.63 10.76
C VAL A 146 20.75 1.86 11.63
N ASP A 147 21.17 1.62 12.87
CA ASP A 147 21.50 2.68 13.81
C ASP A 147 22.62 2.18 14.73
N ARG A 148 23.75 2.89 14.71
CA ARG A 148 24.88 2.58 15.58
C ARG A 148 24.64 3.00 17.03
N TYR A 149 23.87 4.06 17.25
CA TYR A 149 23.70 4.72 18.55
C TYR A 149 22.22 4.89 18.92
N PRO A 150 21.42 3.82 19.00
CA PRO A 150 19.95 3.92 19.17
C PRO A 150 19.50 4.68 20.44
N HIS A 151 20.40 4.91 21.40
CA HIS A 151 20.15 5.67 22.64
C HIS A 151 20.62 7.14 22.57
N ASP A 152 21.31 7.57 21.50
CA ASP A 152 21.72 8.96 21.26
C ASP A 152 21.22 9.42 19.87
N PRO A 153 19.96 9.91 19.78
CA PRO A 153 19.39 10.34 18.50
C PRO A 153 20.21 11.44 17.79
N ALA A 154 20.87 12.31 18.55
CA ALA A 154 21.69 13.38 17.97
C ALA A 154 22.99 12.81 17.39
N GLY A 155 23.62 11.87 18.10
CA GLY A 155 24.76 11.07 17.63
C GLY A 155 24.42 10.25 16.39
N SER A 156 23.32 9.50 16.41
CA SER A 156 22.82 8.74 15.26
C SER A 156 22.67 9.61 14.04
N ASN A 157 21.97 10.74 14.16
CA ASN A 157 21.75 11.66 13.03
C ASN A 157 23.07 12.24 12.47
N ARG A 158 24.05 12.53 13.32
CA ARG A 158 25.38 12.96 12.86
C ARG A 158 26.09 11.83 12.13
N HIS A 159 26.10 10.63 12.72
CA HIS A 159 26.77 9.45 12.18
C HIS A 159 26.18 9.04 10.83
N HIS A 160 24.85 9.00 10.70
CA HIS A 160 24.16 8.69 9.44
C HIS A 160 24.55 9.64 8.30
N ARG A 161 24.64 10.95 8.58
CA ARG A 161 25.06 11.94 7.57
C ARG A 161 26.53 11.78 7.15
N GLN A 162 27.38 11.32 8.05
CA GLN A 162 28.81 11.11 7.79
C GLN A 162 29.08 9.76 7.10
N HIS A 163 28.25 8.77 7.40
CA HIS A 163 28.39 7.39 6.95
C HIS A 163 27.06 6.88 6.36
N PRO A 164 26.54 7.49 5.28
CA PRO A 164 25.25 7.10 4.71
C PRO A 164 25.31 5.65 4.23
N LEU A 165 24.21 4.93 4.43
CA LEU A 165 24.01 3.59 3.88
C LEU A 165 23.80 3.70 2.37
N SER A 166 24.61 3.02 1.56
CA SER A 166 24.50 3.06 0.09
C SER A 166 24.06 1.71 -0.49
N PHE A 167 23.38 1.72 -1.64
CA PHE A 167 23.00 0.46 -2.31
C PHE A 167 24.20 -0.35 -2.81
N GLU A 168 25.29 0.34 -3.17
CA GLU A 168 26.54 -0.30 -3.59
C GLU A 168 27.16 -1.11 -2.45
N GLU A 169 27.23 -0.54 -1.24
CA GLU A 169 27.68 -1.27 -0.04
C GLU A 169 26.72 -2.40 0.32
N MET A 170 25.41 -2.13 0.20
CA MET A 170 24.39 -3.09 0.62
C MET A 170 24.40 -4.38 -0.18
N ASP A 171 24.81 -4.34 -1.44
CA ASP A 171 24.76 -5.49 -2.35
C ASP A 171 23.40 -6.23 -2.24
N LEU A 172 22.31 -5.44 -2.29
CA LEU A 172 20.96 -5.93 -2.05
C LEU A 172 20.58 -6.94 -3.14
N SER A 173 20.30 -8.16 -2.73
CA SER A 173 19.81 -9.24 -3.58
C SER A 173 18.49 -9.80 -3.06
N ALA A 174 17.65 -10.28 -3.97
CA ALA A 174 16.38 -10.91 -3.64
C ALA A 174 16.02 -12.02 -4.65
N VAL A 175 15.37 -13.08 -4.16
CA VAL A 175 14.88 -14.21 -4.96
C VAL A 175 13.52 -14.68 -4.45
N ALA A 176 12.72 -15.31 -5.33
CA ALA A 176 11.48 -16.01 -4.99
C ALA A 176 11.53 -17.47 -5.45
N GLY A 177 11.02 -18.41 -4.65
CA GLY A 177 11.09 -19.84 -4.89
C GLY A 177 12.13 -20.55 -4.02
N GLU A 178 12.33 -21.85 -4.25
CA GLU A 178 13.25 -22.67 -3.47
C GLU A 178 14.20 -23.50 -4.34
N GLY A 179 15.43 -23.71 -3.84
CA GLY A 179 16.44 -24.53 -4.50
C GLY A 179 16.76 -24.03 -5.91
N GLY A 180 16.92 -24.96 -6.86
CA GLY A 180 17.21 -24.65 -8.26
C GLY A 180 16.06 -24.00 -9.04
N ALA A 181 14.91 -23.74 -8.40
CA ALA A 181 13.76 -23.03 -8.97
C ALA A 181 13.62 -21.61 -8.42
N ALA A 182 14.60 -21.11 -7.67
CA ALA A 182 14.61 -19.73 -7.20
C ALA A 182 14.83 -18.76 -8.37
N GLU A 183 13.91 -17.84 -8.54
CA GLU A 183 13.95 -16.78 -9.54
C GLU A 183 14.47 -15.48 -8.90
N PRO A 184 15.43 -14.77 -9.51
CA PRO A 184 15.80 -13.43 -9.09
C PRO A 184 14.58 -12.52 -9.03
N MET A 185 14.55 -11.61 -8.07
CA MET A 185 13.55 -10.55 -7.98
C MET A 185 14.21 -9.23 -8.29
N HIS A 186 13.64 -8.48 -9.23
CA HIS A 186 13.94 -7.06 -9.35
C HIS A 186 13.46 -6.33 -8.12
N TRP A 187 14.04 -5.17 -7.85
CA TRP A 187 13.55 -4.30 -6.81
C TRP A 187 13.50 -2.85 -7.29
N ARG A 188 12.63 -2.07 -6.65
CA ARG A 188 12.47 -0.64 -6.91
C ARG A 188 12.58 0.12 -5.60
N LEU A 189 13.37 1.19 -5.61
CA LEU A 189 13.48 2.12 -4.50
C LEU A 189 12.13 2.80 -4.23
N LYS A 190 11.66 2.74 -2.99
CA LYS A 190 10.49 3.48 -2.48
C LYS A 190 10.92 4.71 -1.69
N LEU A 191 11.87 4.53 -0.77
CA LEU A 191 12.40 5.59 0.07
C LEU A 191 13.90 5.45 0.23
N ASP A 192 14.60 6.56 0.05
CA ASP A 192 16.04 6.67 0.27
C ASP A 192 16.34 7.70 1.37
N ARG A 193 16.90 7.22 2.48
CA ARG A 193 17.43 8.05 3.57
C ARG A 193 18.79 7.53 3.99
N ASP A 194 19.61 8.41 4.56
CA ASP A 194 20.98 8.11 5.02
C ASP A 194 21.06 6.84 5.88
N ALA A 195 20.07 6.58 6.73
CA ALA A 195 20.05 5.44 7.65
C ALA A 195 19.02 4.36 7.32
N ALA A 196 18.20 4.58 6.29
CA ALA A 196 17.07 3.71 6.00
C ALA A 196 16.74 3.67 4.52
N LYS A 197 16.57 2.46 3.99
CA LYS A 197 16.04 2.20 2.66
C LYS A 197 14.69 1.49 2.78
N GLU A 198 13.74 1.88 1.95
CA GLU A 198 12.55 1.08 1.69
C GLU A 198 12.54 0.69 0.22
N VAL A 199 12.40 -0.60 -0.04
CA VAL A 199 12.50 -1.18 -1.38
C VAL A 199 11.33 -2.12 -1.62
N TRP A 200 10.73 -1.99 -2.79
CA TRP A 200 9.78 -2.95 -3.31
C TRP A 200 10.54 -4.09 -3.98
N LEU A 201 10.52 -5.28 -3.40
CA LEU A 201 10.87 -6.49 -4.14
C LEU A 201 9.73 -6.80 -5.09
N LEU A 202 10.02 -6.94 -6.38
CA LEU A 202 9.02 -7.20 -7.40
C LEU A 202 8.98 -8.69 -7.66
N PHE A 203 7.79 -9.26 -7.73
CA PHE A 203 7.59 -10.59 -8.31
C PHE A 203 7.73 -10.49 -9.84
N ALA A 204 8.91 -10.04 -10.26
CA ALA A 204 9.30 -9.81 -11.64
C ALA A 204 10.82 -9.84 -11.77
N ASN A 205 11.32 -10.20 -12.94
CA ASN A 205 12.73 -10.19 -13.34
C ASN A 205 12.87 -9.87 -14.83
N ASP A 206 14.08 -10.00 -15.37
CA ASP A 206 14.37 -9.81 -16.80
C ASP A 206 13.55 -10.75 -17.72
N HIS A 207 13.02 -11.84 -17.16
CA HIS A 207 12.24 -12.85 -17.88
C HIS A 207 10.74 -12.55 -17.86
N GLY A 208 10.25 -11.73 -16.93
CA GLY A 208 8.85 -11.30 -16.88
C GLY A 208 8.33 -11.16 -15.46
N GLN A 209 7.00 -11.11 -15.31
CA GLN A 209 6.32 -11.05 -14.00
C GLN A 209 5.86 -12.45 -13.56
N PHE A 210 5.96 -12.74 -12.27
CA PHE A 210 5.53 -13.98 -11.62
C PHE A 210 4.77 -13.69 -10.30
N PRO A 211 3.62 -12.98 -10.34
CA PRO A 211 2.87 -12.62 -9.14
C PRO A 211 2.50 -13.83 -8.28
N LEU A 212 2.43 -13.65 -6.96
CA LEU A 212 1.91 -14.65 -6.04
C LEU A 212 0.38 -14.58 -5.99
N TYR A 213 -0.32 -15.51 -6.64
CA TYR A 213 -1.79 -15.47 -6.77
C TYR A 213 -2.52 -15.96 -5.50
N PRO A 214 -3.81 -15.62 -5.35
CA PRO A 214 -4.65 -16.16 -4.27
C PRO A 214 -4.54 -17.68 -4.12
N GLY A 215 -4.34 -18.15 -2.89
CA GLY A 215 -4.18 -19.56 -2.56
C GLY A 215 -2.78 -20.13 -2.78
N GLU A 216 -1.85 -19.37 -3.37
CA GLU A 216 -0.50 -19.84 -3.65
C GLU A 216 0.47 -19.60 -2.48
N ARG A 217 1.59 -20.35 -2.54
CA ARG A 217 2.72 -20.23 -1.63
C ARG A 217 3.99 -20.01 -2.40
N THR A 218 4.89 -19.24 -1.83
CA THR A 218 6.26 -19.08 -2.32
C THR A 218 7.17 -18.74 -1.16
N THR A 219 8.46 -18.98 -1.31
CA THR A 219 9.46 -18.48 -0.38
C THR A 219 10.14 -17.29 -1.01
N ILE A 220 10.15 -16.14 -0.34
CA ILE A 220 11.03 -15.04 -0.72
C ILE A 220 12.26 -15.03 0.17
N GLU A 221 13.38 -14.64 -0.39
CA GLU A 221 14.61 -14.43 0.34
C GLU A 221 15.30 -13.17 -0.15
N TYR A 222 15.70 -12.31 0.77
CA TYR A 222 16.52 -11.15 0.46
C TYR A 222 17.69 -11.03 1.42
N ALA A 223 18.82 -10.56 0.89
CA ALA A 223 20.04 -10.39 1.64
C ALA A 223 20.71 -9.05 1.32
N TYR A 224 21.36 -8.48 2.32
CA TYR A 224 22.13 -7.24 2.21
C TYR A 224 23.26 -7.23 3.25
N THR A 225 24.29 -6.43 2.98
CA THR A 225 25.49 -6.30 3.81
C THR A 225 25.60 -4.86 4.33
N VAL A 226 26.14 -4.66 5.53
CA VAL A 226 26.38 -3.32 6.08
C VAL A 226 27.65 -3.34 6.90
N GLY A 227 28.47 -2.30 6.79
CA GLY A 227 29.68 -2.15 7.60
C GLY A 227 29.40 -2.14 9.12
N GLU A 228 30.29 -2.73 9.90
CA GLU A 228 30.15 -2.80 11.37
C GLU A 228 30.09 -1.43 12.05
N GLU A 229 30.66 -0.41 11.40
CA GLU A 229 30.67 0.96 11.90
C GLU A 229 29.26 1.58 11.93
N LYS A 230 28.34 1.10 11.07
CA LYS A 230 26.96 1.60 10.95
C LYS A 230 25.96 0.79 11.76
N TRP A 231 26.30 -0.45 12.14
CA TRP A 231 25.38 -1.37 12.82
C TRP A 231 25.65 -1.39 14.33
N GLY A 232 24.66 -1.04 15.15
CA GLY A 232 24.76 -1.10 16.62
C GLY A 232 24.74 -2.52 17.16
N GLN A 233 24.94 -2.74 18.46
CA GLN A 233 24.89 -4.09 19.05
C GLN A 233 23.46 -4.60 19.28
N TRP A 234 22.63 -4.53 18.24
CA TRP A 234 21.22 -4.93 18.28
C TRP A 234 20.72 -5.40 16.91
N PHE A 235 19.69 -6.25 16.91
CA PHE A 235 18.96 -6.67 15.73
C PHE A 235 17.48 -6.82 16.07
N GLN A 236 16.61 -6.20 15.28
CA GLN A 236 15.18 -6.15 15.58
C GLN A 236 14.32 -6.60 14.41
N ARG A 237 13.32 -7.45 14.72
CA ARG A 237 12.25 -7.85 13.79
C ARG A 237 10.93 -7.26 14.25
N ALA A 238 10.28 -6.51 13.36
CA ALA A 238 8.93 -6.00 13.58
C ALA A 238 7.91 -6.86 12.82
N VAL A 239 6.89 -7.34 13.52
CA VAL A 239 5.84 -8.19 12.94
C VAL A 239 4.80 -7.30 12.30
N ARG A 240 4.81 -7.21 10.97
CA ARG A 240 3.92 -6.32 10.19
C ARG A 240 2.87 -7.06 9.38
N LEU A 241 3.04 -8.37 9.20
CA LEU A 241 2.08 -9.27 8.59
C LEU A 241 1.72 -10.33 9.63
N PRO A 242 0.56 -11.01 9.48
CA PRO A 242 0.27 -12.20 10.27
C PRO A 242 1.38 -13.22 10.06
N THR A 243 2.09 -13.55 11.13
CA THR A 243 3.24 -14.46 11.10
C THR A 243 2.95 -15.66 11.99
N ARG A 244 3.10 -16.88 11.46
CA ARG A 244 2.88 -18.11 12.24
C ARG A 244 4.11 -18.50 13.06
N ASN A 245 5.30 -18.31 12.51
CA ASN A 245 6.56 -18.61 13.19
C ASN A 245 7.62 -17.58 12.80
N LEU A 246 8.36 -17.11 13.80
CA LEU A 246 9.51 -16.22 13.63
C LEU A 246 10.72 -16.85 14.32
N THR A 247 11.80 -17.01 13.56
CA THR A 247 13.12 -17.39 14.05
C THR A 247 14.11 -16.28 13.77
N VAL A 248 14.92 -15.92 14.76
CA VAL A 248 16.04 -14.99 14.62
C VAL A 248 17.34 -15.72 14.96
N ARG A 249 18.33 -15.61 14.07
CA ARG A 249 19.66 -16.19 14.20
C ARG A 249 20.72 -15.10 14.20
N LEU A 250 21.60 -15.12 15.20
CA LEU A 250 22.80 -14.29 15.23
C LEU A 250 24.02 -15.20 15.14
N ASP A 251 24.93 -14.91 14.22
CA ASP A 251 26.12 -15.71 13.98
C ASP A 251 27.37 -14.82 14.07
N PHE A 252 28.19 -15.08 15.08
CA PHE A 252 29.41 -14.32 15.39
C PHE A 252 30.63 -15.22 15.50
N PRO A 253 31.86 -14.72 15.30
CA PRO A 253 33.09 -15.44 15.65
C PRO A 253 33.13 -15.82 17.14
N VAL A 254 33.57 -17.03 17.45
CA VAL A 254 33.64 -17.51 18.83
C VAL A 254 34.68 -16.73 19.65
N GLU A 255 35.76 -16.27 19.02
CA GLU A 255 36.81 -15.47 19.68
C GLU A 255 36.32 -14.11 20.17
N PHE A 256 35.16 -13.61 19.69
CA PHE A 256 34.57 -12.37 20.20
C PHE A 256 33.92 -12.53 21.57
N GLU A 257 33.78 -13.77 22.05
CA GLU A 257 33.08 -14.10 23.29
C GLU A 257 31.70 -13.41 23.41
N PRO A 258 30.80 -13.60 22.42
CA PRO A 258 29.51 -12.91 22.39
C PRO A 258 28.60 -13.34 23.55
N GLN A 259 27.90 -12.36 24.10
CA GLN A 259 26.76 -12.56 25.00
C GLN A 259 25.54 -11.89 24.41
N VAL A 260 24.43 -12.61 24.32
CA VAL A 260 23.21 -12.15 23.65
C VAL A 260 22.02 -12.27 24.61
N TRP A 261 21.15 -11.27 24.59
CA TRP A 261 19.86 -11.26 25.29
C TRP A 261 18.78 -10.68 24.37
N GLY A 262 17.50 -10.82 24.74
CA GLY A 262 16.40 -10.35 23.90
C GLY A 262 15.26 -9.72 24.69
N VAL A 263 14.59 -8.76 24.06
CA VAL A 263 13.38 -8.08 24.54
C VAL A 263 12.28 -8.13 23.48
N GLU A 264 11.05 -8.29 23.95
CA GLU A 264 9.80 -8.15 23.20
C GLU A 264 9.14 -6.83 23.58
N THR A 265 8.96 -5.93 22.62
CA THR A 265 8.21 -4.68 22.78
C THR A 265 6.86 -4.82 22.06
N SER A 266 5.77 -4.72 22.82
CA SER A 266 4.39 -4.67 22.32
C SER A 266 3.76 -3.28 22.55
N LEU A 267 2.50 -3.10 22.17
CA LEU A 267 1.75 -1.86 22.49
C LEU A 267 1.56 -1.66 24.01
N ALA A 268 1.59 -2.74 24.80
CA ALA A 268 1.25 -2.72 26.22
C ALA A 268 2.47 -2.68 27.14
N ALA A 269 3.60 -3.28 26.73
CA ALA A 269 4.79 -3.42 27.56
C ALA A 269 6.02 -3.79 26.74
N GLU A 270 7.18 -3.53 27.33
CA GLU A 270 8.45 -4.13 26.97
C GLU A 270 8.83 -5.17 28.04
N VAL A 271 9.11 -6.40 27.61
CA VAL A 271 9.42 -7.52 28.48
C VAL A 271 10.55 -8.35 27.89
N PRO A 272 11.35 -9.10 28.68
CA PRO A 272 12.29 -10.07 28.14
C PRO A 272 11.57 -11.07 27.21
N VAL A 273 12.27 -11.56 26.19
CA VAL A 273 11.72 -12.61 25.33
C VAL A 273 11.35 -13.84 26.18
N ARG A 274 10.19 -14.41 25.91
CA ARG A 274 9.60 -15.47 26.75
C ARG A 274 10.22 -16.84 26.52
N THR A 275 10.68 -17.09 25.30
CA THR A 275 11.38 -18.32 24.91
C THR A 275 12.88 -18.14 25.15
N PRO A 276 13.57 -19.14 25.73
CA PRO A 276 15.01 -19.08 25.93
C PRO A 276 15.76 -18.91 24.60
N LEU A 277 16.86 -18.16 24.65
CA LEU A 277 17.82 -18.09 23.56
C LEU A 277 18.73 -19.32 23.62
N GLU A 278 18.77 -20.09 22.54
CA GLU A 278 19.68 -21.24 22.42
C GLU A 278 21.01 -20.78 21.84
N ARG A 279 22.11 -21.31 22.39
CA ARG A 279 23.46 -21.10 21.85
C ARG A 279 24.06 -22.43 21.46
N HIS A 280 24.60 -22.50 20.26
CA HIS A 280 25.48 -23.58 19.84
C HIS A 280 26.75 -23.01 19.21
N ASN A 281 27.85 -23.75 19.32
CA ASN A 281 29.08 -23.40 18.62
C ASN A 281 29.24 -24.37 17.44
N ASP A 282 29.50 -23.81 16.27
CA ASP A 282 29.82 -24.54 15.04
C ASP A 282 31.21 -24.11 14.56
N ALA A 283 32.19 -25.00 14.73
CA ALA A 283 33.62 -24.71 14.51
C ALA A 283 34.07 -23.41 15.21
N GLU A 284 34.42 -22.37 14.45
CA GLU A 284 34.88 -21.06 14.94
C GLU A 284 33.73 -20.04 15.09
N ARG A 285 32.49 -20.49 15.03
CA ARG A 285 31.28 -19.65 15.06
C ARG A 285 30.46 -19.93 16.30
N ALA A 286 29.97 -18.87 16.94
CA ALA A 286 28.98 -18.90 18.00
C ALA A 286 27.63 -18.45 17.43
N VAL A 287 26.70 -19.39 17.31
CA VAL A 287 25.37 -19.16 16.75
C VAL A 287 24.34 -19.13 17.88
N PHE A 288 23.53 -18.07 17.87
CA PHE A 288 22.43 -17.87 18.79
C PHE A 288 21.13 -17.95 18.01
N GLU A 289 20.21 -18.81 18.45
CA GLU A 289 18.90 -18.98 17.85
C GLU A 289 17.81 -18.70 18.86
N TRP A 290 16.86 -17.86 18.45
CA TRP A 290 15.64 -17.57 19.19
C TRP A 290 14.44 -17.74 18.28
N SER A 291 13.36 -18.34 18.77
CA SER A 291 12.13 -18.50 18.00
C SER A 291 10.88 -18.24 18.83
N THR A 292 9.81 -17.89 18.14
CA THR A 292 8.48 -17.74 18.73
C THR A 292 7.40 -18.15 17.74
N ASP A 293 6.37 -18.81 18.26
CA ASP A 293 5.17 -19.18 17.51
C ASP A 293 4.08 -18.14 17.72
N ALA A 294 3.35 -17.86 16.65
CA ALA A 294 2.26 -16.89 16.57
C ALA A 294 2.61 -15.53 17.23
N PRO A 295 3.73 -14.89 16.83
CA PRO A 295 4.09 -13.59 17.38
C PRO A 295 2.99 -12.55 17.16
N LEU A 296 2.82 -11.66 18.14
CA LEU A 296 1.76 -10.66 18.10
C LEU A 296 1.96 -9.68 16.93
N LEU A 297 0.89 -9.42 16.20
CA LEU A 297 0.90 -8.38 15.16
C LEU A 297 1.30 -7.04 15.79
N ASN A 298 2.21 -6.32 15.14
CA ASN A 298 2.82 -5.06 15.57
C ASN A 298 3.84 -5.17 16.71
N ALA A 299 4.11 -6.37 17.25
CA ALA A 299 5.20 -6.55 18.19
C ALA A 299 6.57 -6.38 17.52
N ARG A 300 7.56 -6.07 18.34
CA ARG A 300 8.96 -5.96 17.95
C ARG A 300 9.78 -6.87 18.84
N TYR A 301 10.59 -7.73 18.24
CA TYR A 301 11.53 -8.58 18.96
C TYR A 301 12.93 -8.07 18.66
N ARG A 302 13.65 -7.64 19.69
CA ARG A 302 15.01 -7.13 19.60
C ARG A 302 15.93 -8.08 20.34
N LEU A 303 16.97 -8.56 19.66
CA LEU A 303 18.12 -9.16 20.31
C LEU A 303 19.24 -8.13 20.39
N GLU A 304 19.92 -8.11 21.52
CA GLU A 304 21.06 -7.25 21.81
C GLU A 304 22.23 -8.11 22.24
N TRP A 305 23.44 -7.60 22.04
CA TRP A 305 24.63 -8.34 22.41
C TRP A 305 25.75 -7.44 22.93
N ARG A 306 26.77 -8.10 23.47
CA ARG A 306 28.07 -7.49 23.74
C ARG A 306 29.17 -8.50 23.45
N PHE A 307 30.35 -8.00 23.10
CA PHE A 307 31.55 -8.80 22.95
C PHE A 307 32.47 -8.63 24.16
N ARG A 308 33.24 -9.67 24.48
CA ARG A 308 34.25 -9.64 25.55
C ARG A 308 35.66 -9.97 25.08
N GLY A 309 35.78 -10.61 23.92
CA GLY A 309 37.08 -10.96 23.34
C GLY A 309 37.83 -9.73 22.83
N GLU A 310 39.14 -9.68 23.04
CA GLU A 310 40.00 -8.54 22.69
C GLU A 310 40.04 -8.24 21.18
N SER A 311 39.78 -9.26 20.34
CA SER A 311 39.71 -9.13 18.88
C SER A 311 38.39 -8.56 18.37
N ALA A 312 37.42 -8.33 19.25
CA ALA A 312 36.08 -7.90 18.85
C ALA A 312 36.00 -6.40 18.55
N PRO A 313 35.15 -6.00 17.58
CA PRO A 313 34.98 -4.59 17.24
C PRO A 313 34.39 -3.78 18.40
N GLY A 314 35.00 -2.62 18.67
CA GLY A 314 34.53 -1.66 19.67
C GLY A 314 34.98 -1.91 21.13
N VAL A 315 35.81 -2.92 21.41
CA VAL A 315 36.34 -3.17 22.78
C VAL A 315 37.29 -2.05 23.25
N GLY A 316 37.86 -1.26 22.34
CA GLY A 316 38.66 -0.07 22.66
C GLY A 316 37.87 1.18 23.12
N ASP A 317 36.57 1.27 22.81
CA ASP A 317 35.69 2.41 23.20
C ASP A 317 34.90 2.13 24.49
N ALA A 318 34.93 0.90 25.00
CA ALA A 318 34.13 0.43 26.13
C ALA A 318 34.55 1.03 27.50
N ALA A 319 35.65 1.78 27.57
CA ALA A 319 36.05 2.50 28.79
C ALA A 319 35.11 3.67 29.14
N ALA A 320 34.20 4.06 28.23
CA ALA A 320 33.31 5.22 28.41
C ALA A 320 31.85 4.89 28.80
N LEU A 321 31.44 3.61 28.84
CA LEU A 321 30.02 3.22 29.01
C LEU A 321 29.71 2.40 30.29
N SER A 322 30.60 2.40 31.29
CA SER A 322 30.38 1.65 32.54
C SER A 322 29.55 2.41 33.58
N VAL A 323 28.24 2.57 33.39
CA VAL A 323 27.23 2.68 34.47
C VAL A 323 25.90 2.26 33.84
N VAL A 324 25.33 1.08 34.06
CA VAL A 324 24.62 0.62 35.26
C VAL A 324 24.51 -0.91 35.16
N ALA A 325 25.02 -1.64 36.15
CA ALA A 325 24.67 -3.06 36.35
C ALA A 325 23.41 -3.14 37.23
N PRO A 326 22.49 -4.11 37.02
CA PRO A 326 21.38 -4.30 37.95
C PRO A 326 21.89 -4.94 39.26
N PRO A 327 21.35 -4.58 40.44
CA PRO A 327 21.74 -5.21 41.68
C PRO A 327 21.09 -6.59 41.82
N SER A 328 21.85 -7.51 42.42
CA SER A 328 21.39 -8.82 42.87
C SER A 328 20.52 -8.71 44.13
N SER A 329 19.41 -9.47 44.12
CA SER A 329 18.50 -9.94 45.18
C SER A 329 18.57 -9.40 46.63
N ALA A 330 17.40 -9.02 47.18
CA ALA A 330 16.88 -9.49 48.47
C ALA A 330 15.42 -9.03 48.72
N LEU A 331 14.59 -9.95 49.22
CA LEU A 331 13.24 -9.72 49.73
C LEU A 331 13.24 -8.77 50.94
N SER A 332 12.32 -7.80 50.96
CA SER A 332 11.70 -7.29 52.19
C SER A 332 10.46 -6.46 51.86
N SER A 333 9.40 -6.71 52.63
CA SER A 333 8.04 -6.20 52.55
C SER A 333 7.85 -4.75 53.05
N GLN A 334 6.71 -4.20 52.66
CA GLN A 334 5.89 -3.12 53.27
C GLN A 334 5.95 -1.69 52.68
N ASP A 335 4.77 -1.30 52.21
CA ASP A 335 4.05 -0.02 52.32
C ASP A 335 4.65 1.30 51.85
N GLY A 336 3.83 2.02 51.07
CA GLY A 336 3.91 3.47 50.99
C GLY A 336 3.63 4.04 49.60
N ALA A 337 2.36 4.13 49.23
CA ALA A 337 1.92 4.93 48.10
C ALA A 337 2.41 6.39 48.22
N ARG A 338 3.14 6.88 47.21
CA ARG A 338 3.19 8.32 46.88
C ARG A 338 3.45 8.51 45.39
N VAL A 339 2.44 9.11 44.77
CA VAL A 339 2.37 9.60 43.39
C VAL A 339 3.48 10.61 43.15
N TRP A 340 4.25 10.41 42.07
CA TRP A 340 5.02 11.46 41.40
C TRP A 340 4.71 11.40 39.92
N SER A 341 4.12 12.49 39.42
CA SER A 341 3.92 12.75 38.00
C SER A 341 5.23 13.20 37.37
N SER A 342 5.63 12.61 36.26
CA SER A 342 6.63 13.18 35.35
C SER A 342 6.09 13.15 33.93
N HIS A 343 5.81 14.34 33.42
CA HIS A 343 5.71 14.67 32.00
C HIS A 343 7.07 14.40 31.32
N ASP A 344 7.01 14.36 29.98
CA ASP A 344 8.12 14.30 29.00
C ASP A 344 8.46 12.92 28.44
N GLY A 345 7.50 12.38 27.66
CA GLY A 345 7.74 11.35 26.65
C GLY A 345 7.77 11.98 25.25
N VAL A 346 8.96 12.23 24.72
CA VAL A 346 9.15 12.57 23.30
C VAL A 346 8.96 11.29 22.48
N HIS A 347 7.75 11.12 21.96
CA HIS A 347 7.42 10.04 21.02
C HIS A 347 8.03 10.33 19.64
N GLY A 348 8.99 9.49 19.21
CA GLY A 348 9.42 9.43 17.81
C GLY A 348 8.24 9.03 16.90
N PRO A 349 8.17 9.53 15.66
CA PRO A 349 6.95 9.44 14.88
C PRO A 349 6.73 8.03 14.32
N ALA A 350 5.61 7.43 14.70
CA ALA A 350 5.10 6.20 14.13
C ALA A 350 4.48 6.48 12.75
N TYR A 351 5.15 6.07 11.68
CA TYR A 351 4.62 6.08 10.32
C TYR A 351 4.29 4.64 9.88
N TRP A 352 3.03 4.42 9.48
CA TRP A 352 2.53 3.16 8.93
C TRP A 352 2.51 3.20 7.40
N GLU A 353 2.59 2.04 6.75
CA GLU A 353 2.75 1.84 5.31
C GLU A 353 1.77 0.77 4.85
N GLY A 354 1.23 0.88 3.63
CA GLY A 354 0.60 -0.27 3.01
C GLY A 354 0.66 -0.27 1.50
N MET A 355 0.35 -1.45 0.97
CA MET A 355 0.60 -1.93 -0.38
C MET A 355 -0.70 -1.96 -1.17
N THR A 356 -0.64 -1.79 -2.50
CA THR A 356 -1.85 -1.92 -3.34
C THR A 356 -1.53 -2.54 -4.71
N VAL A 357 -2.55 -3.23 -5.23
CA VAL A 357 -2.60 -4.13 -6.39
C VAL A 357 -3.36 -3.44 -7.54
N SER A 358 -2.97 -3.68 -8.80
CA SER A 358 -3.65 -3.15 -10.00
C SER A 358 -4.36 -4.27 -10.77
N ALA A 359 -5.65 -4.08 -11.09
CA ALA A 359 -6.43 -4.95 -11.95
C ALA A 359 -6.74 -4.24 -13.28
N GLY A 360 -6.23 -4.78 -14.40
CA GLY A 360 -6.58 -4.31 -15.73
C GLY A 360 -7.76 -5.10 -16.31
N ARG A 361 -8.74 -4.40 -16.91
CA ARG A 361 -9.63 -4.96 -17.94
C ARG A 361 -10.16 -3.85 -18.85
N GLY A 362 -9.94 -4.02 -20.15
CA GLY A 362 -10.60 -3.28 -21.22
C GLY A 362 -11.99 -3.85 -21.53
N ALA A 363 -12.85 -3.02 -22.11
CA ALA A 363 -14.13 -3.42 -22.67
C ALA A 363 -14.32 -2.77 -24.04
N VAL A 364 -14.78 -3.60 -24.98
CA VAL A 364 -15.03 -3.30 -26.39
C VAL A 364 -16.49 -2.88 -26.57
N ALA A 365 -16.71 -1.96 -27.50
CA ALA A 365 -17.97 -1.31 -27.83
C ALA A 365 -19.02 -2.25 -28.48
N ALA A 366 -20.30 -1.92 -28.26
CA ALA A 366 -21.41 -2.38 -29.09
C ALA A 366 -22.36 -1.19 -29.37
N THR A 367 -22.59 -0.95 -30.67
CA THR A 367 -23.46 0.05 -31.28
C THR A 367 -24.87 -0.50 -31.52
N ALA A 368 -25.92 0.33 -31.36
CA ALA A 368 -27.12 0.27 -32.20
C ALA A 368 -28.02 1.51 -32.00
N ASP A 369 -28.44 2.07 -33.14
CA ASP A 369 -29.24 3.26 -33.38
C ASP A 369 -30.74 3.17 -32.99
N GLY A 370 -31.35 4.32 -32.67
CA GLY A 370 -32.78 4.59 -32.86
C GLY A 370 -33.06 5.08 -34.30
N PRO A 371 -34.28 5.51 -34.73
CA PRO A 371 -35.00 6.65 -34.09
C PRO A 371 -36.54 6.75 -34.33
N GLY A 372 -37.15 7.85 -33.82
CA GLY A 372 -38.40 8.49 -34.32
C GLY A 372 -39.67 8.19 -33.52
N GLN A 373 -40.65 9.08 -33.29
CA GLN A 373 -41.03 10.40 -33.85
C GLN A 373 -42.03 11.13 -32.91
N SER A 374 -42.19 12.44 -33.16
CA SER A 374 -43.11 13.51 -32.68
C SER A 374 -44.63 13.19 -32.78
N VAL A 375 -45.63 13.94 -32.26
CA VAL A 375 -46.07 15.36 -32.46
C VAL A 375 -47.26 15.68 -31.51
N GLY A 376 -47.37 16.86 -30.86
CA GLY A 376 -48.46 17.88 -30.97
C GLY A 376 -49.64 17.75 -29.97
N GLU A 377 -50.45 18.76 -29.60
CA GLU A 377 -50.47 20.25 -29.68
C GLU A 377 -51.71 20.78 -28.87
N HIS A 378 -51.66 22.04 -28.38
CA HIS A 378 -52.74 22.98 -27.95
C HIS A 378 -53.48 22.94 -26.58
N GLY A 379 -53.55 24.13 -25.91
CA GLY A 379 -54.14 24.47 -24.58
C GLY A 379 -55.59 25.02 -24.58
N PRO A 380 -56.04 26.00 -23.73
CA PRO A 380 -55.49 26.67 -22.52
C PRO A 380 -56.49 26.88 -21.31
N VAL A 381 -56.04 27.60 -20.25
CA VAL A 381 -56.78 28.51 -19.29
C VAL A 381 -56.91 28.15 -17.76
N ARG A 382 -56.14 28.92 -16.94
CA ARG A 382 -56.29 29.50 -15.55
C ARG A 382 -56.52 28.67 -14.24
N MET A 383 -55.41 28.52 -13.47
CA MET A 383 -55.06 28.82 -12.04
C MET A 383 -56.11 28.93 -10.90
N PRO A 384 -55.74 28.71 -9.59
CA PRO A 384 -54.46 28.25 -9.00
C PRO A 384 -54.57 27.17 -7.89
N ALA A 385 -53.40 26.61 -7.51
CA ALA A 385 -52.98 26.10 -6.19
C ALA A 385 -52.44 24.65 -6.17
N ALA A 386 -51.42 24.47 -5.32
CA ALA A 386 -50.63 23.26 -5.01
C ALA A 386 -49.57 22.84 -6.04
N ARG A 387 -48.29 23.14 -5.77
CA ARG A 387 -47.14 22.58 -6.50
C ARG A 387 -46.36 21.61 -5.60
N GLY A 388 -46.45 20.33 -5.93
CA GLY A 388 -45.29 19.47 -6.17
C GLY A 388 -45.49 18.77 -7.52
N PRO A 389 -44.60 17.88 -7.97
CA PRO A 389 -43.15 17.96 -8.06
C PRO A 389 -42.70 18.49 -9.45
N VAL A 390 -41.55 19.16 -9.55
CA VAL A 390 -41.02 19.65 -10.84
C VAL A 390 -40.05 18.63 -11.44
N ARG A 391 -40.31 18.21 -12.67
CA ARG A 391 -39.38 17.46 -13.54
C ARG A 391 -38.39 18.43 -14.20
N ASN A 392 -37.14 17.97 -14.34
CA ASN A 392 -35.99 18.63 -14.95
C ASN A 392 -36.22 19.14 -16.39
N HIS A 393 -35.70 20.34 -16.69
CA HIS A 393 -34.77 20.58 -17.80
C HIS A 393 -34.06 21.94 -17.60
N ALA A 394 -32.83 21.98 -18.10
CA ALA A 394 -31.80 23.00 -17.93
C ALA A 394 -32.19 24.40 -18.42
N ASP A 395 -31.89 25.41 -17.59
CA ASP A 395 -31.35 26.72 -17.96
C ASP A 395 -31.08 27.48 -16.65
N GLY A 396 -29.83 27.47 -16.20
CA GLY A 396 -29.41 28.19 -15.00
C GLY A 396 -29.40 29.69 -15.27
N GLN A 397 -30.40 30.43 -14.78
CA GLN A 397 -30.33 31.89 -14.76
C GLN A 397 -29.19 32.35 -13.83
N PRO A 398 -28.41 33.38 -14.21
CA PRO A 398 -27.35 33.88 -13.34
C PRO A 398 -27.92 34.57 -12.11
N LEU A 399 -27.35 34.27 -10.94
CA LEU A 399 -27.61 35.01 -9.70
C LEU A 399 -26.93 36.38 -9.81
N ALA A 400 -27.71 37.46 -9.65
CA ALA A 400 -27.23 38.83 -9.69
C ALA A 400 -27.01 39.40 -8.27
N ASP A 401 -26.04 40.31 -8.12
CA ASP A 401 -25.83 41.06 -6.88
C ASP A 401 -26.95 42.09 -6.65
N GLN A 402 -26.91 42.81 -5.51
CA GLN A 402 -27.90 43.83 -5.16
C GLN A 402 -27.98 45.00 -6.15
N ASN A 403 -27.03 45.09 -7.09
CA ASN A 403 -26.94 46.11 -8.13
C ASN A 403 -27.22 45.54 -9.54
N GLY A 404 -27.61 44.26 -9.67
CA GLY A 404 -27.94 43.63 -10.94
C GLY A 404 -26.73 43.11 -11.74
N HIS A 405 -25.53 43.03 -11.16
CA HIS A 405 -24.36 42.46 -11.82
C HIS A 405 -24.30 40.94 -11.62
N GLU A 406 -23.96 40.21 -12.68
CA GLU A 406 -23.75 38.76 -12.63
C GLU A 406 -22.63 38.41 -11.64
N LEU A 407 -22.96 37.60 -10.63
CA LEU A 407 -21.99 37.22 -9.60
C LEU A 407 -20.88 36.37 -10.21
N ARG A 408 -19.63 36.72 -9.91
CA ARG A 408 -18.47 35.86 -10.25
C ARG A 408 -18.65 34.48 -9.62
N ALA A 409 -18.07 33.46 -10.23
CA ALA A 409 -18.28 32.10 -9.77
C ALA A 409 -17.77 31.90 -8.32
N SER A 410 -16.65 32.52 -7.96
CA SER A 410 -16.14 32.57 -6.57
C SER A 410 -17.11 33.22 -5.58
N GLN A 411 -17.85 34.26 -5.97
CA GLN A 411 -18.84 34.91 -5.11
C GLN A 411 -20.04 33.98 -4.87
N ARG A 412 -20.46 33.23 -5.90
CA ARG A 412 -21.49 32.18 -5.74
C ARG A 412 -21.03 31.08 -4.80
N MET A 413 -19.79 30.58 -4.96
CA MET A 413 -19.23 29.57 -4.04
C MET A 413 -19.17 30.07 -2.59
N ARG A 414 -18.74 31.33 -2.38
CA ARG A 414 -18.75 31.97 -1.07
C ARG A 414 -20.16 32.02 -0.46
N GLY A 415 -21.18 32.37 -1.25
CA GLY A 415 -22.58 32.41 -0.81
C GLY A 415 -23.12 31.05 -0.37
N LEU A 416 -22.52 29.95 -0.84
CA LEU A 416 -22.85 28.58 -0.44
C LEU A 416 -22.06 28.09 0.78
N GLY A 417 -21.23 28.96 1.37
CA GLY A 417 -20.44 28.63 2.55
C GLY A 417 -19.04 28.08 2.24
N ILE A 418 -18.57 28.19 0.99
CA ILE A 418 -17.21 27.79 0.64
C ILE A 418 -16.22 28.87 1.05
N VAL A 419 -15.30 28.53 1.93
CA VAL A 419 -14.15 29.35 2.32
C VAL A 419 -13.29 29.62 1.09
N GLN A 420 -13.01 30.90 0.86
CA GLN A 420 -12.29 31.35 -0.34
C GLN A 420 -10.78 31.53 -0.06
N ARG A 421 -9.97 31.42 -1.12
CA ARG A 421 -8.52 31.64 -1.10
C ARG A 421 -8.19 33.00 -0.48
N GLY A 422 -7.18 33.01 0.40
CA GLY A 422 -6.82 34.16 1.23
C GLY A 422 -7.23 34.01 2.70
N ALA A 423 -8.12 33.06 3.02
CA ALA A 423 -8.37 32.66 4.40
C ALA A 423 -7.23 31.76 4.94
N ASP A 424 -6.71 32.10 6.12
CA ASP A 424 -5.62 31.35 6.78
C ASP A 424 -5.96 29.88 7.00
N LEU A 425 -7.24 29.58 7.25
CA LEU A 425 -7.72 28.22 7.43
C LEU A 425 -7.35 27.28 6.28
N LEU A 426 -7.34 27.76 5.03
CA LEU A 426 -6.99 26.96 3.86
C LEU A 426 -5.48 26.68 3.74
N ARG A 427 -4.66 27.33 4.57
CA ARG A 427 -3.21 27.18 4.65
C ARG A 427 -2.76 26.41 5.90
N GLN A 428 -3.71 25.99 6.74
CA GLN A 428 -3.44 25.24 7.96
C GLN A 428 -3.65 23.75 7.72
N ARG A 429 -2.77 22.93 8.29
CA ARG A 429 -2.97 21.48 8.31
C ARG A 429 -4.17 21.13 9.18
N ALA A 430 -5.09 20.37 8.62
CA ALA A 430 -6.30 19.93 9.30
C ALA A 430 -5.98 18.93 10.43
N ARG A 431 -6.72 19.04 11.54
CA ARG A 431 -6.55 18.17 12.71
C ARG A 431 -7.10 16.77 12.42
N HIS A 432 -6.32 15.74 12.71
CA HIS A 432 -6.81 14.37 12.64
C HIS A 432 -7.79 14.04 13.77
N PHE A 433 -8.78 13.21 13.46
CA PHE A 433 -9.69 12.61 14.44
C PHE A 433 -9.00 11.49 15.23
N GLN A 434 -9.28 11.39 16.52
CA GLN A 434 -8.93 10.29 17.41
C GLN A 434 -10.03 9.23 17.38
N LEU A 435 -10.13 8.48 16.28
CA LEU A 435 -11.15 7.44 16.10
C LEU A 435 -10.80 6.17 16.91
N PRO A 436 -11.81 5.46 17.47
CA PRO A 436 -13.25 5.71 17.36
C PRO A 436 -13.81 6.75 18.34
N ARG A 437 -12.99 7.34 19.23
CA ARG A 437 -13.50 8.25 20.29
C ARG A 437 -14.23 9.47 19.72
N GLU A 438 -13.75 10.02 18.61
CA GLU A 438 -14.36 11.15 17.90
C GLU A 438 -15.25 10.72 16.72
N GLU A 439 -15.90 9.54 16.78
CA GLU A 439 -16.78 9.05 15.69
C GLU A 439 -17.93 10.02 15.38
N ALA A 440 -18.58 10.58 16.41
CA ALA A 440 -19.71 11.49 16.23
C ALA A 440 -19.30 12.76 15.48
N ASP A 441 -18.19 13.38 15.88
CA ASP A 441 -17.64 14.58 15.23
C ASP A 441 -17.24 14.30 13.77
N ALA A 442 -16.69 13.10 13.50
CA ALA A 442 -16.36 12.68 12.14
C ALA A 442 -17.61 12.53 11.26
N ARG A 443 -18.71 11.98 11.80
CA ARG A 443 -19.99 11.87 11.09
C ARG A 443 -20.59 13.24 10.81
N GLU A 444 -20.59 14.14 11.78
CA GLU A 444 -21.06 15.51 11.61
C GLU A 444 -20.31 16.23 10.49
N ALA A 445 -18.97 16.11 10.46
CA ALA A 445 -18.16 16.68 9.39
C ALA A 445 -18.51 16.11 8.01
N VAL A 446 -18.69 14.79 7.90
CA VAL A 446 -19.06 14.13 6.64
C VAL A 446 -20.47 14.53 6.18
N ASP A 447 -21.42 14.63 7.09
CA ASP A 447 -22.79 15.06 6.78
C ASP A 447 -22.83 16.52 6.32
N ALA A 448 -22.05 17.41 6.95
CA ALA A 448 -21.90 18.80 6.53
C ALA A 448 -21.26 18.93 5.13
N LEU A 449 -20.26 18.10 4.82
CA LEU A 449 -19.65 18.01 3.50
C LEU A 449 -20.65 17.54 2.43
N ARG A 450 -21.40 16.47 2.71
CA ARG A 450 -22.43 15.92 1.81
C ARG A 450 -23.53 16.95 1.53
N ALA A 451 -24.07 17.58 2.57
CA ALA A 451 -25.09 18.62 2.44
C ALA A 451 -24.58 19.84 1.65
N THR A 452 -23.28 20.14 1.72
CA THR A 452 -22.68 21.23 0.94
C THR A 452 -22.51 20.83 -0.53
N LEU A 453 -22.05 19.62 -0.81
CA LEU A 453 -21.99 19.08 -2.17
C LEU A 453 -23.37 19.03 -2.84
N ASP A 454 -24.42 18.64 -2.11
CA ASP A 454 -25.80 18.66 -2.61
C ASP A 454 -26.23 20.07 -3.04
N ARG A 455 -25.91 21.09 -2.23
CA ARG A 455 -26.19 22.48 -2.58
C ARG A 455 -25.39 22.95 -3.79
N LEU A 456 -24.12 22.55 -3.90
CA LEU A 456 -23.26 22.91 -5.02
C LEU A 456 -23.76 22.34 -6.35
N GLU A 457 -24.26 21.10 -6.37
CA GLU A 457 -24.81 20.47 -7.56
C GLU A 457 -26.06 21.20 -8.11
N THR A 458 -26.79 21.93 -7.27
CA THR A 458 -27.94 22.72 -7.73
C THR A 458 -27.53 23.97 -8.54
N VAL A 459 -26.28 24.42 -8.42
CA VAL A 459 -25.80 25.67 -9.05
C VAL A 459 -24.73 25.45 -10.12
N HIS A 460 -24.09 24.28 -10.15
CA HIS A 460 -23.04 23.95 -11.10
C HIS A 460 -23.03 22.45 -11.41
N ASP A 461 -22.98 22.09 -12.70
CA ASP A 461 -22.85 20.69 -13.13
C ASP A 461 -21.40 20.22 -13.05
N PHE A 462 -21.13 19.24 -12.18
CA PHE A 462 -19.79 18.68 -11.98
C PHE A 462 -19.61 17.39 -12.78
N SER A 463 -19.68 17.51 -14.11
CA SER A 463 -19.54 16.36 -15.03
C SER A 463 -18.21 15.60 -14.93
N LYS A 464 -17.17 16.19 -14.32
CA LYS A 464 -15.85 15.57 -14.10
C LYS A 464 -15.70 14.97 -12.69
N GLY A 465 -16.76 14.95 -11.89
CA GLY A 465 -16.69 14.68 -10.46
C GLY A 465 -16.35 15.95 -9.66
N VAL A 466 -16.51 15.88 -8.34
CA VAL A 466 -16.25 16.98 -7.42
C VAL A 466 -15.78 16.46 -6.07
N GLY A 467 -14.79 17.12 -5.48
CA GLY A 467 -14.36 16.90 -4.12
C GLY A 467 -14.62 18.12 -3.24
N LEU A 468 -14.71 17.87 -1.94
CA LEU A 468 -14.78 18.93 -0.93
C LEU A 468 -14.10 18.45 0.36
N ALA A 469 -13.13 19.23 0.83
CA ALA A 469 -12.44 19.03 2.10
C ALA A 469 -13.04 19.91 3.21
N ALA A 470 -13.08 19.41 4.44
CA ALA A 470 -13.68 20.11 5.59
C ALA A 470 -13.14 21.54 5.83
N PRO A 471 -11.84 21.84 5.63
CA PRO A 471 -11.34 23.22 5.73
C PRO A 471 -12.03 24.19 4.77
N GLN A 472 -12.51 23.72 3.62
CA GLN A 472 -13.23 24.54 2.64
C GLN A 472 -14.65 24.92 3.09
N ILE A 473 -15.18 24.31 4.14
CA ILE A 473 -16.47 24.68 4.76
C ILE A 473 -16.30 25.23 6.18
N GLY A 474 -15.07 25.63 6.56
CA GLY A 474 -14.81 26.25 7.86
C GLY A 474 -14.44 25.26 8.98
N MET A 475 -14.29 23.97 8.68
CA MET A 475 -14.03 22.93 9.68
C MET A 475 -12.56 22.46 9.62
N PRO A 476 -11.70 22.76 10.62
CA PRO A 476 -10.26 22.44 10.59
C PRO A 476 -9.95 20.97 10.93
N VAL A 477 -10.71 20.03 10.38
CA VAL A 477 -10.59 18.58 10.66
C VAL A 477 -10.29 17.78 9.40
N ALA A 478 -9.60 16.65 9.54
CA ALA A 478 -9.11 15.85 8.41
C ALA A 478 -10.21 14.95 7.81
N ALA A 479 -11.23 15.57 7.21
CA ALA A 479 -12.30 14.88 6.49
C ALA A 479 -12.47 15.45 5.08
N ALA A 480 -12.68 14.58 4.09
CA ALA A 480 -13.06 14.96 2.73
C ALA A 480 -14.10 14.01 2.16
N VAL A 481 -14.93 14.52 1.25
CA VAL A 481 -15.89 13.74 0.47
C VAL A 481 -15.65 13.98 -1.02
N VAL A 482 -15.54 12.92 -1.80
CA VAL A 482 -15.34 12.98 -3.25
C VAL A 482 -16.47 12.24 -3.97
N ARG A 483 -17.16 12.93 -4.87
CA ARG A 483 -18.19 12.36 -5.76
C ARG A 483 -17.56 12.03 -7.11
N PRO A 484 -17.59 10.76 -7.55
CA PRO A 484 -17.11 10.38 -8.86
C PRO A 484 -17.90 11.07 -9.99
N PRO A 485 -17.33 11.18 -11.21
CA PRO A 485 -18.04 11.67 -12.38
C PRO A 485 -19.24 10.80 -12.77
N GLU A 486 -19.22 9.50 -12.46
CA GLU A 486 -20.34 8.60 -12.73
C GLU A 486 -21.57 8.95 -11.89
N ARG A 487 -22.67 9.34 -12.55
CA ARG A 487 -23.93 9.65 -11.86
C ARG A 487 -24.46 8.44 -11.08
N GLY A 488 -24.70 8.65 -9.79
CA GLY A 488 -25.21 7.61 -8.90
C GLY A 488 -24.14 6.69 -8.30
N ALA A 489 -22.85 6.93 -8.58
CA ALA A 489 -21.77 6.27 -7.85
C ALA A 489 -21.74 6.74 -6.39
N GLU A 490 -21.41 5.82 -5.49
CA GLU A 490 -21.30 6.12 -4.06
C GLU A 490 -20.16 7.12 -3.81
N PRO A 491 -20.40 8.20 -3.02
CA PRO A 491 -19.35 9.12 -2.66
C PRO A 491 -18.26 8.45 -1.83
N VAL A 492 -17.01 8.76 -2.15
CA VAL A 492 -15.84 8.36 -1.36
C VAL A 492 -15.75 9.26 -0.15
N ILE A 493 -15.70 8.67 1.05
CA ILE A 493 -15.44 9.36 2.30
C ILE A 493 -14.00 9.08 2.71
N LEU A 494 -13.26 10.13 3.07
CA LEU A 494 -11.87 10.07 3.50
C LEU A 494 -11.74 10.72 4.88
N LEU A 495 -11.48 9.91 5.92
CA LEU A 495 -11.17 10.39 7.26
C LEU A 495 -9.68 10.16 7.56
N ASN A 496 -9.00 11.17 8.09
CA ASN A 496 -7.55 11.15 8.33
C ASN A 496 -6.72 10.63 7.13
N PRO A 497 -7.05 11.00 5.87
CA PRO A 497 -6.42 10.39 4.72
C PRO A 497 -4.96 10.81 4.57
N ARG A 498 -4.14 9.92 4.00
CA ARG A 498 -2.80 10.24 3.52
C ARG A 498 -2.43 9.36 2.33
N VAL A 499 -1.75 9.94 1.35
CA VAL A 499 -1.15 9.18 0.25
C VAL A 499 -0.01 8.32 0.82
N VAL A 500 -0.06 7.01 0.53
CA VAL A 500 0.93 6.01 0.98
C VAL A 500 1.74 5.39 -0.16
N ASP A 501 1.26 5.52 -1.41
CA ASP A 501 1.97 5.16 -2.65
C ASP A 501 1.41 5.97 -3.82
N GLU A 502 2.21 6.16 -4.87
CA GLU A 502 1.80 6.82 -6.11
C GLU A 502 2.48 6.21 -7.34
N SER A 503 1.85 6.28 -8.51
CA SER A 503 2.47 5.80 -9.76
C SER A 503 3.65 6.67 -10.17
N GLY A 504 4.63 6.06 -10.85
CA GLY A 504 5.67 6.82 -11.56
C GLY A 504 5.14 7.55 -12.79
N ASP A 505 4.09 7.03 -13.41
CA ASP A 505 3.39 7.71 -14.50
C ASP A 505 2.55 8.85 -13.94
N ALA A 506 2.64 10.01 -14.59
CA ALA A 506 1.91 11.21 -14.23
C ALA A 506 1.33 11.85 -15.48
N ASP A 507 0.26 12.62 -15.31
CA ASP A 507 -0.30 13.46 -16.35
C ASP A 507 -0.40 14.91 -15.90
N GLU A 508 -0.53 15.79 -16.89
CA GLU A 508 -0.67 17.22 -16.70
C GLU A 508 -2.06 17.64 -17.18
N GLN A 509 -2.88 18.16 -16.27
CA GLN A 509 -4.27 18.54 -16.56
C GLN A 509 -4.66 19.81 -15.81
N TYR A 510 -5.68 20.49 -16.33
CA TYR A 510 -6.25 21.67 -15.70
C TYR A 510 -7.13 21.30 -14.51
N GLU A 511 -6.82 21.88 -13.36
CA GLU A 511 -7.60 21.81 -12.13
C GLU A 511 -8.35 23.13 -11.88
N GLY A 512 -9.49 23.02 -11.19
CA GLY A 512 -10.20 24.15 -10.59
C GLY A 512 -10.44 23.87 -9.11
N CYS A 513 -10.73 24.90 -8.32
CA CYS A 513 -10.98 24.76 -6.89
C CYS A 513 -12.19 25.62 -6.48
N LEU A 514 -13.10 25.05 -5.69
CA LEU A 514 -14.30 25.76 -5.20
C LEU A 514 -13.95 26.99 -4.34
N SER A 515 -12.77 26.99 -3.71
CA SER A 515 -12.26 28.11 -2.91
C SER A 515 -11.74 29.28 -3.75
N PHE A 516 -11.59 29.14 -5.07
CA PHE A 516 -11.23 30.22 -5.99
C PHE A 516 -11.60 29.82 -7.42
N PHE A 517 -12.90 29.69 -7.64
CA PHE A 517 -13.45 28.98 -8.80
C PHE A 517 -13.30 29.72 -10.13
N ASP A 518 -12.94 31.01 -10.11
CA ASP A 518 -12.79 31.86 -11.29
C ASP A 518 -11.56 31.51 -12.16
N TYR A 519 -10.70 30.61 -11.70
CA TYR A 519 -9.46 30.26 -12.39
C TYR A 519 -9.26 28.75 -12.57
N ARG A 520 -8.48 28.40 -13.59
CA ARG A 520 -7.92 27.06 -13.80
C ARG A 520 -6.40 27.14 -13.84
N GLY A 521 -5.73 26.09 -13.36
CA GLY A 521 -4.28 25.97 -13.47
C GLY A 521 -3.88 24.58 -13.90
N LEU A 522 -2.80 24.50 -14.65
CA LEU A 522 -2.25 23.26 -15.16
C LEU A 522 -1.36 22.63 -14.09
N VAL A 523 -1.66 21.39 -13.71
CA VAL A 523 -1.04 20.70 -12.57
C VAL A 523 -0.59 19.31 -12.98
N ILE A 524 0.59 18.90 -12.54
CA ILE A 524 1.08 17.53 -12.72
C ILE A 524 0.62 16.67 -11.54
N ARG A 525 -0.01 15.52 -11.81
CA ARG A 525 -0.43 14.55 -10.79
C ARG A 525 -0.07 13.13 -11.21
N PRO A 526 0.25 12.25 -10.25
CA PRO A 526 0.34 10.82 -10.52
C PRO A 526 -0.97 10.28 -11.10
N LEU A 527 -0.88 9.36 -12.06
CA LEU A 527 -2.03 8.67 -12.63
C LEU A 527 -2.70 7.69 -11.65
N ARG A 528 -2.02 7.29 -10.57
CA ARG A 528 -2.55 6.43 -9.51
C ARG A 528 -2.01 6.88 -8.16
N VAL A 529 -2.87 6.89 -7.14
CA VAL A 529 -2.47 7.10 -5.75
C VAL A 529 -3.14 6.06 -4.86
N ASP A 530 -2.38 5.51 -3.92
CA ASP A 530 -2.90 4.65 -2.85
C ASP A 530 -3.03 5.50 -1.60
N VAL A 531 -4.23 5.53 -1.01
CA VAL A 531 -4.54 6.40 0.13
C VAL A 531 -4.95 5.55 1.32
N GLU A 532 -4.20 5.67 2.42
CA GLU A 532 -4.64 5.17 3.72
C GLU A 532 -5.62 6.18 4.34
N HIS A 533 -6.79 5.72 4.76
CA HIS A 533 -7.79 6.51 5.48
C HIS A 533 -8.49 5.66 6.53
N ALA A 534 -9.24 6.29 7.42
CA ALA A 534 -9.90 5.65 8.55
C ALA A 534 -11.42 5.45 8.30
N ARG A 535 -11.95 4.35 8.83
CA ARG A 535 -13.39 4.18 9.06
C ARG A 535 -13.78 4.83 10.39
N TYR A 536 -15.08 5.04 10.58
CA TYR A 536 -15.63 5.61 11.82
C TYR A 536 -15.22 4.84 13.09
N ASP A 537 -15.04 3.52 12.98
CA ASP A 537 -14.57 2.66 14.08
C ASP A 537 -13.05 2.77 14.37
N GLY A 538 -12.32 3.60 13.62
CA GLY A 538 -10.86 3.78 13.72
C GLY A 538 -10.03 2.79 12.91
N THR A 539 -10.65 1.80 12.26
CA THR A 539 -9.97 0.86 11.38
C THR A 539 -9.39 1.61 10.18
N ARG A 540 -8.10 1.42 9.91
CA ARG A 540 -7.44 2.00 8.74
C ARG A 540 -7.61 1.08 7.54
N VAL A 541 -7.93 1.66 6.39
CA VAL A 541 -8.04 0.97 5.11
C VAL A 541 -7.22 1.71 4.06
N ILE A 542 -6.78 1.00 3.03
CA ILE A 542 -6.10 1.59 1.88
C ILE A 542 -6.98 1.43 0.66
N THR A 543 -7.12 2.50 -0.11
CA THR A 543 -7.89 2.52 -1.34
C THR A 543 -7.02 3.07 -2.46
N SER A 544 -6.87 2.31 -3.55
CA SER A 544 -6.22 2.75 -4.78
C SER A 544 -7.21 3.59 -5.58
N PHE A 545 -6.78 4.77 -5.99
CA PHE A 545 -7.50 5.63 -6.90
C PHE A 545 -6.67 5.80 -8.17
N GLU A 546 -7.33 5.79 -9.32
CA GLU A 546 -6.70 5.93 -10.63
C GLU A 546 -7.30 7.11 -11.40
N ARG A 547 -6.50 7.68 -12.30
CA ARG A 547 -6.88 8.71 -13.27
C ARG A 547 -7.65 9.85 -12.60
N ALA A 548 -8.89 10.10 -13.03
CA ALA A 548 -9.71 11.22 -12.56
C ALA A 548 -9.88 11.21 -11.04
N MET A 549 -10.13 10.03 -10.47
CA MET A 549 -10.28 9.86 -9.03
C MET A 549 -8.96 10.08 -8.29
N ALA A 550 -7.83 9.63 -8.84
CA ALA A 550 -6.52 9.88 -8.24
C ALA A 550 -6.25 11.38 -8.07
N ARG A 551 -6.55 12.17 -9.11
CA ARG A 551 -6.39 13.63 -9.06
C ARG A 551 -7.36 14.30 -8.10
N LEU A 552 -8.66 13.96 -8.15
CA LEU A 552 -9.66 14.53 -7.24
C LEU A 552 -9.30 14.26 -5.78
N VAL A 553 -8.96 13.00 -5.46
CA VAL A 553 -8.55 12.62 -4.10
C VAL A 553 -7.26 13.33 -3.69
N SER A 554 -6.27 13.42 -4.58
CA SER A 554 -5.02 14.15 -4.30
C SER A 554 -5.26 15.64 -4.05
N HIS A 555 -6.21 16.25 -4.77
CA HIS A 555 -6.60 17.63 -4.59
C HIS A 555 -7.21 17.86 -3.20
N GLU A 556 -8.13 16.99 -2.77
CA GLU A 556 -8.74 17.12 -1.44
C GLU A 556 -7.75 16.84 -0.31
N ILE A 557 -6.83 15.88 -0.49
CA ILE A 557 -5.76 15.63 0.49
C ILE A 557 -4.83 16.85 0.62
N ASP A 558 -4.50 17.53 -0.48
CA ASP A 558 -3.73 18.77 -0.41
C ASP A 558 -4.45 19.83 0.45
N HIS A 559 -5.76 19.98 0.30
CA HIS A 559 -6.55 20.90 1.14
C HIS A 559 -6.46 20.55 2.63
N LEU A 560 -6.46 19.27 2.99
CA LEU A 560 -6.28 18.83 4.38
C LEU A 560 -4.86 19.09 4.90
N GLU A 561 -3.87 19.15 4.01
CA GLU A 561 -2.48 19.47 4.34
C GLU A 561 -2.18 20.99 4.24
N GLY A 562 -3.20 21.84 4.04
CA GLY A 562 -3.05 23.29 3.91
C GLY A 562 -2.40 23.75 2.60
N ARG A 563 -2.44 22.88 1.57
CA ARG A 563 -1.89 23.14 0.24
C ARG A 563 -3.02 23.39 -0.75
N LEU A 564 -2.78 24.28 -1.70
CA LEU A 564 -3.67 24.57 -2.81
C LEU A 564 -3.01 24.07 -4.10
N TYR A 565 -3.81 23.75 -5.13
CA TYR A 565 -3.25 23.25 -6.39
C TYR A 565 -2.22 24.21 -7.03
N VAL A 566 -2.33 25.51 -6.76
CA VAL A 566 -1.37 26.53 -7.23
C VAL A 566 0.04 26.33 -6.69
N ASP A 567 0.17 25.63 -5.56
CA ASP A 567 1.49 25.29 -4.99
C ASP A 567 2.15 24.10 -5.73
N ARG A 568 1.39 23.41 -6.61
CA ARG A 568 1.86 22.31 -7.46
C ARG A 568 2.03 22.69 -8.93
N MET A 569 1.66 23.91 -9.30
CA MET A 569 1.89 24.43 -10.65
C MET A 569 3.39 24.66 -10.88
N ALA A 570 3.84 24.51 -12.13
CA ALA A 570 5.19 24.92 -12.50
C ALA A 570 5.40 26.42 -12.21
N THR A 571 6.62 26.81 -11.86
CA THR A 571 6.92 28.18 -11.38
C THR A 571 6.59 29.27 -12.42
N ASP A 572 6.61 28.93 -13.70
CA ASP A 572 6.30 29.79 -14.84
C ASP A 572 4.85 29.63 -15.35
N ALA A 573 4.08 28.70 -14.80
CA ALA A 573 2.69 28.49 -15.21
C ALA A 573 1.78 29.61 -14.70
N THR A 574 0.84 30.03 -15.56
CA THR A 574 -0.13 31.08 -15.24
C THR A 574 -1.52 30.50 -15.01
N LEU A 575 -2.28 31.15 -14.13
CA LEU A 575 -3.69 30.85 -13.95
C LEU A 575 -4.49 31.37 -15.15
N VAL A 576 -5.34 30.52 -15.70
CA VAL A 576 -6.22 30.85 -16.83
C VAL A 576 -7.60 31.23 -16.28
N PRO A 577 -8.12 32.44 -16.53
CA PRO A 577 -9.49 32.80 -16.20
C PRO A 577 -10.50 31.84 -16.83
N VAL A 578 -11.58 31.50 -16.12
CA VAL A 578 -12.58 30.55 -16.62
C VAL A 578 -13.25 31.03 -17.91
N GLU A 579 -13.38 32.35 -18.09
CA GLU A 579 -13.92 32.97 -19.30
C GLU A 579 -13.07 32.70 -20.55
N GLU A 580 -11.77 32.48 -20.36
CA GLU A 580 -10.79 32.18 -21.39
C GLU A 580 -10.55 30.65 -21.53
N TYR A 581 -11.06 29.85 -20.59
CA TYR A 581 -10.87 28.41 -20.54
C TYR A 581 -11.92 27.64 -21.37
N GLY A 582 -11.59 27.37 -22.64
CA GLY A 582 -12.48 26.70 -23.60
C GLY A 582 -12.76 25.19 -23.38
N GLN A 583 -12.29 24.58 -22.28
CA GLN A 583 -12.49 23.15 -21.97
C GLN A 583 -13.33 22.89 -20.70
N SER A 584 -14.07 23.91 -20.23
CA SER A 584 -15.05 23.76 -19.16
C SER A 584 -16.04 22.63 -19.46
N GLY A 585 -16.28 21.75 -18.48
CA GLY A 585 -17.24 20.64 -18.59
C GLY A 585 -16.81 19.41 -19.42
N ARG A 586 -15.64 19.40 -20.08
CA ARG A 586 -15.13 18.21 -20.81
C ARG A 586 -14.38 17.25 -19.88
N PRO A 587 -14.70 15.95 -19.80
CA PRO A 587 -13.93 15.01 -18.98
C PRO A 587 -12.45 15.04 -19.38
N TRP A 588 -11.55 14.81 -18.42
CA TRP A 588 -10.14 14.69 -18.77
C TRP A 588 -9.94 13.44 -19.61
N ILE A 589 -9.07 13.57 -20.61
CA ILE A 589 -8.74 12.48 -21.52
C ILE A 589 -7.41 11.92 -21.04
N TYR A 590 -7.42 10.62 -20.74
CA TYR A 590 -6.32 9.87 -20.15
C TYR A 590 -5.90 8.70 -21.02
#